data_AF-A0A524D946-F1
#
_entry.id   AF-A0A524D946-F1
#
_cell.length_a   1.000
_cell.length_b   1.000
_cell.length_c   1.000
_cell.angle_alpha   90.00
_cell.angle_beta   90.00
_cell.angle_gamma   90.00
#
_symmetry.space_group_name_H-M   'P 1'
#
loop_
_entity.id
_entity.type
_entity.pdbx_description
1 polymer ?
#
loop_
_entity_poly.entity_id
_entity_poly.type
_entity_poly.pdbx_seq_one_letter_code
_entity_poly.pdbx_strand_id
1 'polypeptide(L)'
;MSENIDIKALYPIDENRLSEYYLRVKKRYSENNQFEIGARFLISQSIGTDKLEIIPILEYFEKNNPFGSKIIDFIIEWIRAQSIRLEYKKYLIRADYPEDSKDLAIDDCISRFFVKYDKYVRNLVNSNTSDYILATLYFIFFFDYRSELNFTQIVADFKKEIPPKLFDDISINTYTLRLSLSKIIAKDYKGVVVSRKMEVNQRMETQNTIKATNKANIRDLEFKCSLLEKTIKTYFIKKEKVDPKAINNATTQLLNSFFRSGELYEFLDFFQILIDALTDTIYDSLIDEFKELYHKNRLRKLIRDVLVSAKDIEEIEVLDGIAWINDLTPIINNLIAIIFERVINYDILNNREMLVCEEEIPKISIEQIKRKIKQLEDLNLADLCILEYSVDQFRTLLEETLNETDIGLINKRNYIREKMQAFKSELRNR
;
A
#
# COMPACT_ATOMS: atom_id res chain seq x y z
N MET A 1 -32.99 5.06 6.51
CA MET A 1 -33.70 6.31 6.85
C MET A 1 -33.01 7.43 6.07
N SER A 2 -33.65 8.00 5.05
CA SER A 2 -33.04 9.09 4.27
C SER A 2 -33.39 10.42 4.93
N GLU A 3 -32.39 11.14 5.42
CA GLU A 3 -32.56 12.55 5.74
C GLU A 3 -33.07 13.28 4.49
N ASN A 4 -34.09 14.11 4.68
CA ASN A 4 -34.72 14.90 3.64
C ASN A 4 -33.82 16.10 3.32
N ILE A 5 -32.68 15.81 2.68
CA ILE A 5 -31.73 16.84 2.30
C ILE A 5 -32.30 17.64 1.13
N ASP A 6 -32.51 18.94 1.32
CA ASP A 6 -32.92 19.87 0.27
C ASP A 6 -31.80 19.99 -0.77
N ILE A 7 -32.08 19.60 -2.02
CA ILE A 7 -31.09 19.69 -3.10
C ILE A 7 -30.71 21.14 -3.41
N LYS A 8 -31.63 22.10 -3.22
CA LYS A 8 -31.28 23.53 -3.34
C LYS A 8 -30.31 23.96 -2.23
N ALA A 9 -30.35 23.29 -1.08
CA ALA A 9 -29.37 23.49 -0.01
C ALA A 9 -28.06 22.69 -0.24
N LEU A 10 -28.11 21.52 -0.88
CA LEU A 10 -26.93 20.71 -1.23
C LEU A 10 -26.11 21.31 -2.37
N TYR A 11 -26.79 21.91 -3.35
CA TYR A 11 -26.18 22.47 -4.56
C TYR A 11 -26.75 23.88 -4.83
N PRO A 12 -26.43 24.85 -3.96
CA PRO A 12 -26.97 26.19 -4.06
C PRO A 12 -26.54 26.83 -5.38
N ILE A 13 -27.53 27.20 -6.18
CA ILE A 13 -27.35 28.13 -7.29
C ILE A 13 -28.03 29.44 -6.90
N ASP A 14 -27.30 30.53 -7.10
CA ASP A 14 -27.82 31.88 -6.96
C ASP A 14 -28.75 32.20 -8.16
N GLU A 15 -29.99 31.71 -8.08
CA GLU A 15 -31.03 31.87 -9.10
C GLU A 15 -31.29 33.35 -9.41
N ASN A 16 -31.23 34.22 -8.39
CA ASN A 16 -31.44 35.66 -8.54
C ASN A 16 -30.33 36.28 -9.39
N ARG A 17 -29.06 36.02 -9.03
CA ARG A 17 -27.91 36.52 -9.80
C ARG A 17 -27.90 36.00 -11.23
N LEU A 18 -28.23 34.72 -11.44
CA LEU A 18 -28.33 34.14 -12.79
C LEU A 18 -29.46 34.79 -13.60
N SER A 19 -30.63 35.01 -12.98
CA SER A 19 -31.77 35.66 -13.63
C SER A 19 -31.46 37.11 -14.02
N GLU A 20 -30.85 37.88 -13.13
CA GLU A 20 -30.40 39.25 -13.41
C GLU A 20 -29.35 39.27 -14.53
N TYR A 21 -28.41 38.32 -14.53
CA TYR A 21 -27.42 38.22 -15.58
C TYR A 21 -28.05 37.86 -16.93
N TYR A 22 -29.00 36.92 -16.96
CA TYR A 22 -29.75 36.58 -18.16
C TYR A 22 -30.51 37.80 -18.72
N LEU A 23 -31.16 38.58 -17.87
CA LEU A 23 -31.83 39.81 -18.28
C LEU A 23 -30.87 40.84 -18.88
N ARG A 24 -29.66 40.97 -18.33
CA ARG A 24 -28.60 41.82 -18.91
C ARG A 24 -28.17 41.33 -20.29
N VAL A 25 -27.99 40.02 -20.47
CA VAL A 25 -27.68 39.41 -21.78
C VAL A 25 -28.82 39.66 -22.77
N LYS A 26 -30.07 39.41 -22.36
CA LYS A 26 -31.27 39.66 -23.17
C LYS A 26 -31.39 41.12 -23.60
N LYS A 27 -31.11 42.07 -22.70
CA LYS A 27 -31.13 43.51 -23.02
C LYS A 27 -30.02 43.91 -24.00
N ARG A 28 -28.83 43.32 -23.85
CA ARG A 28 -27.68 43.60 -24.73
C ARG A 28 -27.89 43.06 -26.15
N TYR A 29 -28.62 41.95 -26.29
CA TYR A 29 -28.86 41.27 -27.56
C TYR A 29 -30.37 41.20 -27.85
N SER A 30 -31.07 42.33 -27.79
CA SER A 30 -32.53 42.39 -27.92
C SER A 30 -33.07 41.96 -29.28
N GLU A 31 -32.23 41.99 -30.32
CA GLU A 31 -32.57 41.59 -31.69
C GLU A 31 -32.45 40.07 -31.90
N ASN A 32 -31.74 39.38 -31.02
CA ASN A 32 -31.58 37.93 -31.08
C ASN A 32 -32.85 37.22 -30.59
N ASN A 33 -33.12 36.03 -31.14
CA ASN A 33 -34.23 35.21 -30.65
C ASN A 33 -33.92 34.62 -29.25
N GLN A 34 -34.94 34.09 -28.57
CA GLN A 34 -34.78 33.57 -27.20
C GLN A 34 -33.76 32.42 -27.09
N PHE A 35 -33.58 31.61 -28.14
CA PHE A 35 -32.64 30.49 -28.18
C PHE A 35 -31.21 30.95 -28.35
N GLU A 36 -30.99 31.94 -29.21
CA GLU A 36 -29.68 32.57 -29.36
C GLU A 36 -29.24 33.26 -28.07
N ILE A 37 -30.17 33.94 -27.38
CA ILE A 37 -29.92 34.55 -26.07
C ILE A 37 -29.60 33.45 -25.04
N GLY A 38 -30.39 32.38 -25.02
CA GLY A 38 -30.16 31.22 -24.14
C GLY A 38 -28.81 30.54 -24.38
N ALA A 39 -28.46 30.28 -25.63
CA ALA A 39 -27.17 29.70 -26.01
C ALA A 39 -26.00 30.59 -25.61
N ARG A 40 -26.08 31.91 -25.87
CA ARG A 40 -25.06 32.87 -25.40
C ARG A 40 -24.89 32.83 -23.90
N PHE A 41 -26.00 32.76 -23.16
CA PHE A 41 -25.98 32.70 -21.71
C PHE A 41 -25.33 31.40 -21.21
N LEU A 42 -25.70 30.24 -21.75
CA LEU A 42 -25.10 28.95 -21.40
C LEU A 42 -23.59 28.92 -21.68
N ILE A 43 -23.15 29.39 -22.85
CA ILE A 43 -21.73 29.47 -23.21
C ILE A 43 -20.96 30.36 -22.23
N SER A 44 -21.55 31.48 -21.78
CA SER A 44 -20.94 32.35 -20.77
C SER A 44 -20.78 31.67 -19.40
N GLN A 45 -21.54 30.60 -19.14
CA GLN A 45 -21.42 29.73 -17.96
C GLN A 45 -20.59 28.47 -18.24
N SER A 46 -19.84 28.45 -19.36
CA SER A 46 -19.03 27.31 -19.80
C SER A 46 -19.83 26.04 -20.11
N ILE A 47 -21.08 26.20 -20.57
CA ILE A 47 -21.94 25.11 -21.04
C ILE A 47 -22.08 25.21 -22.55
N GLY A 48 -21.59 24.19 -23.26
CA GLY A 48 -21.46 24.17 -24.72
C GLY A 48 -20.30 25.02 -25.23
N THR A 49 -19.85 24.71 -26.44
CA THR A 49 -18.71 25.41 -27.08
C THR A 49 -19.15 26.37 -28.17
N ASP A 50 -20.26 26.07 -28.83
CA ASP A 50 -20.82 26.84 -29.92
C ASP A 50 -22.35 26.94 -29.77
N LYS A 51 -22.93 28.04 -30.24
CA LYS A 51 -24.38 28.19 -30.35
C LYS A 51 -24.98 27.19 -31.33
N LEU A 52 -24.25 26.80 -32.38
CA LEU A 52 -24.70 25.80 -33.35
C LEU A 52 -24.96 24.44 -32.68
N GLU A 53 -24.30 24.17 -31.56
CA GLU A 53 -24.52 22.97 -30.73
C GLU A 53 -25.75 23.13 -29.83
N ILE A 54 -25.92 24.31 -29.20
CA ILE A 54 -26.93 24.53 -28.15
C ILE A 54 -28.31 24.88 -28.71
N ILE A 55 -28.38 25.70 -29.76
CA ILE A 55 -29.66 26.18 -30.30
C ILE A 55 -30.57 25.01 -30.71
N PRO A 56 -30.10 23.98 -31.46
CA PRO A 56 -30.94 22.85 -31.84
C PRO A 56 -31.50 22.07 -30.64
N ILE A 57 -30.77 22.03 -29.52
CA ILE A 57 -31.22 21.38 -28.28
C ILE A 57 -32.38 22.16 -27.67
N LEU A 58 -32.22 23.48 -27.54
CA LEU A 58 -33.27 24.35 -26.98
C LEU A 58 -34.52 24.35 -27.87
N GLU A 59 -34.35 24.42 -29.18
CA GLU A 59 -35.46 24.35 -30.15
C GLU A 59 -36.19 23.00 -30.10
N TYR A 60 -35.45 21.89 -29.99
CA TYR A 60 -36.05 20.56 -29.85
C TYR A 60 -36.90 20.44 -28.59
N PHE A 61 -36.39 20.94 -27.46
CA PHE A 61 -37.12 20.92 -26.19
C PHE A 61 -38.21 22.00 -26.10
N GLU A 62 -38.23 23.03 -26.96
CA GLU A 62 -39.45 23.83 -27.11
C GLU A 62 -40.50 23.03 -27.88
N LYS A 63 -40.12 22.51 -29.06
CA LYS A 63 -41.04 21.87 -30.00
C LYS A 63 -41.70 20.62 -29.46
N ASN A 64 -40.98 19.80 -28.70
CA ASN A 64 -41.51 18.57 -28.10
C ASN A 64 -42.24 18.81 -26.77
N ASN A 65 -42.44 20.09 -26.42
CA ASN A 65 -43.16 20.55 -25.25
C ASN A 65 -42.69 20.01 -23.87
N PRO A 66 -41.40 19.75 -23.59
CA PRO A 66 -40.95 19.60 -22.21
C PRO A 66 -40.82 20.92 -21.45
N PHE A 67 -41.05 22.10 -22.01
CA PHE A 67 -41.11 23.32 -21.20
C PHE A 67 -42.50 23.44 -20.56
N GLY A 68 -42.68 22.83 -19.38
CA GLY A 68 -43.80 23.18 -18.50
C GLY A 68 -43.60 24.56 -17.83
N SER A 69 -42.35 25.01 -17.75
CA SER A 69 -41.90 26.29 -17.21
C SER A 69 -41.28 27.22 -18.28
N LYS A 70 -40.72 28.37 -17.91
CA LYS A 70 -40.06 29.28 -18.88
C LYS A 70 -38.72 28.69 -19.32
N ILE A 71 -38.27 29.03 -20.54
CA ILE A 71 -36.95 28.62 -21.07
C ILE A 71 -35.78 28.98 -20.13
N ILE A 72 -35.89 30.10 -19.41
CA ILE A 72 -34.88 30.51 -18.44
C ILE A 72 -34.75 29.53 -17.27
N ASP A 73 -35.87 28.96 -16.80
CA ASP A 73 -35.88 28.00 -15.70
C ASP A 73 -35.15 26.73 -16.13
N PHE A 74 -35.39 26.28 -17.37
CA PHE A 74 -34.66 25.17 -17.99
C PHE A 74 -33.15 25.43 -18.07
N ILE A 75 -32.76 26.61 -18.53
CA ILE A 75 -31.36 27.03 -18.65
C ILE A 75 -30.68 27.05 -17.27
N ILE A 76 -31.36 27.57 -16.24
CA ILE A 76 -30.85 27.60 -14.87
C ILE A 76 -30.63 26.19 -14.32
N GLU A 77 -31.57 25.27 -14.56
CA GLU A 77 -31.42 23.88 -14.11
C GLU A 77 -30.35 23.12 -14.90
N TRP A 78 -30.10 23.46 -16.17
CA TRP A 78 -28.94 22.94 -16.90
C TRP A 78 -27.62 23.36 -16.24
N ILE A 79 -27.52 24.61 -15.76
CA ILE A 79 -26.37 25.08 -14.98
C ILE A 79 -26.27 24.35 -13.64
N ARG A 80 -27.41 24.07 -12.98
CA ARG A 80 -27.46 23.27 -11.75
C ARG A 80 -26.93 21.87 -11.97
N ALA A 81 -27.34 21.20 -13.05
CA ALA A 81 -26.89 19.86 -13.37
C ALA A 81 -25.36 19.78 -13.53
N GLN A 82 -24.73 20.76 -14.18
CA GLN A 82 -23.27 20.81 -14.30
C GLN A 82 -22.58 21.03 -12.94
N SER A 83 -23.20 21.77 -12.03
CA SER A 83 -22.70 21.93 -10.65
C SER A 83 -22.81 20.63 -9.86
N ILE A 84 -23.94 19.93 -9.95
CA ILE A 84 -24.15 18.59 -9.37
C ILE A 84 -23.11 17.61 -9.95
N ARG A 85 -22.81 17.72 -11.25
CA ARG A 85 -21.81 16.89 -11.90
C ARG A 85 -20.44 16.99 -11.29
N LEU A 86 -20.00 18.22 -11.02
CA LEU A 86 -18.71 18.48 -10.39
C LEU A 86 -18.62 17.80 -9.02
N GLU A 87 -19.69 17.87 -8.22
CA GLU A 87 -19.71 17.29 -6.88
C GLU A 87 -19.77 15.76 -6.88
N TYR A 88 -20.59 15.13 -7.73
CA TYR A 88 -20.54 13.67 -7.81
C TYR A 88 -19.20 13.18 -8.39
N LYS A 89 -18.54 13.94 -9.28
CA LYS A 89 -17.19 13.59 -9.74
C LYS A 89 -16.18 13.58 -8.59
N LYS A 90 -16.22 14.57 -7.70
CA LYS A 90 -15.41 14.60 -6.47
C LYS A 90 -15.71 13.38 -5.59
N TYR A 91 -16.97 13.00 -5.48
CA TYR A 91 -17.38 11.79 -4.77
C TYR A 91 -16.81 10.52 -5.42
N LEU A 92 -16.95 10.34 -6.74
CA LEU A 92 -16.41 9.20 -7.48
C LEU A 92 -14.90 9.04 -7.30
N ILE A 93 -14.14 10.15 -7.24
CA ILE A 93 -12.70 10.13 -7.00
C ILE A 93 -12.35 9.55 -5.61
N ARG A 94 -13.22 9.74 -4.62
CA ARG A 94 -13.02 9.29 -3.23
C ARG A 94 -13.63 7.93 -2.94
N ALA A 95 -14.71 7.58 -3.65
CA ALA A 95 -15.43 6.33 -3.45
C ALA A 95 -14.58 5.15 -3.91
N ASP A 96 -14.42 4.16 -3.04
CA ASP A 96 -13.76 2.91 -3.39
C ASP A 96 -14.81 1.83 -3.66
N TYR A 97 -14.76 1.25 -4.85
CA TYR A 97 -15.71 0.23 -5.27
C TYR A 97 -14.94 -1.08 -5.42
N PRO A 98 -15.39 -2.18 -4.77
CA PRO A 98 -14.75 -3.47 -4.89
C PRO A 98 -14.52 -3.86 -6.36
N GLU A 99 -13.34 -4.37 -6.66
CA GLU A 99 -12.94 -4.87 -7.99
C GLU A 99 -13.08 -3.82 -9.12
N ASP A 100 -12.97 -2.53 -8.81
CA ASP A 100 -13.24 -1.44 -9.75
C ASP A 100 -14.64 -1.58 -10.43
N SER A 101 -15.65 -2.05 -9.69
CA SER A 101 -16.98 -2.37 -10.24
C SER A 101 -17.71 -1.13 -10.76
N LYS A 102 -17.81 -1.05 -12.10
CA LYS A 102 -18.50 0.02 -12.82
C LYS A 102 -19.99 0.10 -12.49
N ASP A 103 -20.65 -1.04 -12.36
CA ASP A 103 -22.11 -1.09 -12.17
C ASP A 103 -22.50 -0.66 -10.76
N LEU A 104 -21.70 -0.99 -9.75
CA LEU A 104 -21.86 -0.47 -8.39
C LEU A 104 -21.67 1.05 -8.34
N ALA A 105 -20.66 1.57 -9.04
CA ALA A 105 -20.45 3.01 -9.14
C ALA A 105 -21.63 3.75 -9.78
N ILE A 106 -22.23 3.15 -10.82
CA ILE A 106 -23.43 3.69 -11.48
C ILE A 106 -24.61 3.75 -10.50
N ASP A 107 -24.92 2.63 -9.85
CA ASP A 107 -26.10 2.54 -8.99
C ASP A 107 -25.99 3.39 -7.73
N ASP A 108 -24.79 3.44 -7.13
CA ASP A 108 -24.51 4.29 -5.98
C ASP A 108 -24.65 5.78 -6.34
N CYS A 109 -24.10 6.21 -7.47
CA CYS A 109 -24.25 7.59 -7.93
C CYS A 109 -25.71 7.94 -8.22
N ILE A 110 -26.46 7.09 -8.94
CA ILE A 110 -27.88 7.30 -9.23
C ILE A 110 -28.67 7.52 -7.94
N SER A 111 -28.51 6.60 -6.99
CA SER A 111 -29.22 6.62 -5.72
C SER A 111 -28.90 7.88 -4.90
N ARG A 112 -27.62 8.26 -4.81
CA ARG A 112 -27.18 9.38 -3.97
C ARG A 112 -27.49 10.76 -4.55
N PHE A 113 -27.27 10.94 -5.85
CA PHE A 113 -27.28 12.27 -6.47
C PHE A 113 -28.52 12.53 -7.30
N PHE A 114 -29.03 11.52 -8.00
CA PHE A 114 -29.97 11.75 -9.11
C PHE A 114 -31.42 11.41 -8.79
N VAL A 115 -31.68 10.43 -7.93
CA VAL A 115 -33.05 10.07 -7.51
C VAL A 115 -33.76 11.28 -6.88
N LYS A 116 -33.07 12.02 -6.02
CA LYS A 116 -33.63 13.25 -5.43
C LYS A 116 -33.75 14.39 -6.45
N TYR A 117 -32.81 14.47 -7.40
CA TYR A 117 -32.79 15.53 -8.42
C TYR A 117 -33.90 15.36 -9.46
N ASP A 118 -34.33 14.12 -9.73
CA ASP A 118 -35.39 13.77 -10.69
C ASP A 118 -36.67 14.60 -10.50
N LYS A 119 -37.07 14.84 -9.25
CA LYS A 119 -38.24 15.69 -8.94
C LYS A 119 -38.12 17.11 -9.50
N TYR A 120 -36.92 17.70 -9.47
CA TYR A 120 -36.70 19.06 -9.94
C TYR A 120 -36.78 19.13 -11.47
N VAL A 121 -36.14 18.20 -12.16
CA VAL A 121 -36.22 18.12 -13.63
C VAL A 121 -37.64 17.85 -14.09
N ARG A 122 -38.37 16.95 -13.41
CA ARG A 122 -39.77 16.66 -13.73
C ARG A 122 -40.71 17.84 -13.50
N ASN A 123 -40.42 18.71 -12.54
CA ASN A 123 -41.19 19.95 -12.32
C ASN A 123 -40.99 20.99 -13.43
N LEU A 124 -39.90 20.90 -14.21
CA LEU A 124 -39.69 21.77 -15.37
C LEU A 124 -40.52 21.35 -16.58
N VAL A 125 -40.96 20.09 -16.61
CA VAL A 125 -41.61 19.50 -17.79
C VAL A 125 -43.09 19.23 -17.57
N ASN A 126 -43.82 19.14 -18.68
CA ASN A 126 -45.23 18.79 -18.64
C ASN A 126 -45.40 17.35 -18.15
N SER A 127 -46.48 17.07 -17.42
CA SER A 127 -46.75 15.74 -16.85
C SER A 127 -46.81 14.61 -17.88
N ASN A 128 -47.09 14.94 -19.15
CA ASN A 128 -47.26 14.01 -20.25
C ASN A 128 -46.00 13.88 -21.12
N THR A 129 -44.88 14.47 -20.73
CA THR A 129 -43.60 14.32 -21.45
C THR A 129 -43.16 12.86 -21.47
N SER A 130 -42.75 12.36 -22.64
CA SER A 130 -42.33 10.97 -22.78
C SER A 130 -40.99 10.70 -22.08
N ASP A 131 -40.81 9.46 -21.60
CA ASP A 131 -39.60 9.06 -20.87
C ASP A 131 -38.32 9.17 -21.71
N TYR A 132 -38.40 8.97 -23.02
CA TYR A 132 -37.22 9.17 -23.87
C TYR A 132 -36.80 10.64 -23.98
N ILE A 133 -37.74 11.59 -23.91
CA ILE A 133 -37.43 13.02 -23.86
C ILE A 133 -36.77 13.35 -22.52
N LEU A 134 -37.29 12.79 -21.41
CA LEU A 134 -36.67 12.92 -20.09
C LEU A 134 -35.27 12.31 -20.04
N ALA A 135 -35.05 11.12 -20.58
CA ALA A 135 -33.73 10.50 -20.64
C ALA A 135 -32.75 11.33 -21.48
N THR A 136 -33.20 11.83 -22.63
CA THR A 136 -32.42 12.76 -23.45
C THR A 136 -32.05 14.00 -22.64
N LEU A 137 -33.01 14.56 -21.91
CA LEU A 137 -32.81 15.73 -21.08
C LEU A 137 -31.75 15.50 -19.99
N TYR A 138 -31.86 14.41 -19.23
CA TYR A 138 -30.86 14.02 -18.24
C TYR A 138 -29.48 13.87 -18.87
N PHE A 139 -29.37 13.19 -20.01
CA PHE A 139 -28.08 13.02 -20.67
C PHE A 139 -27.46 14.36 -21.04
N ILE A 140 -28.23 15.26 -21.64
CA ILE A 140 -27.77 16.59 -22.06
C ILE A 140 -27.36 17.43 -20.85
N PHE A 141 -28.18 17.46 -19.80
CA PHE A 141 -27.90 18.21 -18.58
C PHE A 141 -26.56 17.86 -17.95
N PHE A 142 -26.14 16.60 -18.05
CA PHE A 142 -24.91 16.10 -17.45
C PHE A 142 -23.79 15.82 -18.46
N PHE A 143 -23.93 16.17 -19.74
CA PHE A 143 -22.92 15.90 -20.75
C PHE A 143 -21.62 16.71 -20.54
N ASP A 144 -20.47 16.21 -21.01
CA ASP A 144 -19.18 16.92 -20.97
C ASP A 144 -18.93 17.65 -22.28
N TYR A 145 -19.17 18.97 -22.29
CA TYR A 145 -19.04 19.82 -23.47
C TYR A 145 -17.60 20.01 -23.98
N ARG A 146 -16.62 19.33 -23.36
CA ARG A 146 -15.29 19.15 -23.97
C ARG A 146 -15.27 18.07 -25.06
N SER A 147 -16.34 17.29 -25.19
CA SER A 147 -16.52 16.25 -26.22
C SER A 147 -17.54 16.69 -27.26
N GLU A 148 -17.42 16.21 -28.50
CA GLU A 148 -18.41 16.48 -29.54
C GLU A 148 -19.76 15.82 -29.21
N LEU A 149 -20.85 16.59 -29.27
CA LEU A 149 -22.21 16.14 -28.98
C LEU A 149 -23.01 15.91 -30.27
N ASN A 150 -23.35 14.65 -30.56
CA ASN A 150 -24.28 14.32 -31.64
C ASN A 150 -25.72 14.22 -31.10
N PHE A 151 -26.38 15.38 -30.94
CA PHE A 151 -27.71 15.46 -30.33
C PHE A 151 -28.77 14.62 -31.05
N THR A 152 -28.80 14.65 -32.38
CA THR A 152 -29.77 13.90 -33.19
C THR A 152 -29.66 12.40 -32.97
N GLN A 153 -28.43 11.88 -32.90
CA GLN A 153 -28.18 10.47 -32.63
C GLN A 153 -28.63 10.08 -31.21
N ILE A 154 -28.32 10.92 -30.21
CA ILE A 154 -28.70 10.68 -28.80
C ILE A 154 -30.22 10.55 -28.66
N VAL A 155 -30.98 11.46 -29.27
CA VAL A 155 -32.45 11.39 -29.28
C VAL A 155 -32.93 10.10 -29.93
N ALA A 156 -32.34 9.71 -31.06
CA ALA A 156 -32.73 8.49 -31.79
C ALA A 156 -32.43 7.22 -30.98
N ASP A 157 -31.30 7.18 -30.27
CA ASP A 157 -30.90 6.06 -29.43
C ASP A 157 -31.87 5.89 -28.26
N PHE A 158 -32.16 6.96 -27.50
CA PHE A 158 -33.08 6.87 -26.37
C PHE A 158 -34.51 6.53 -26.79
N LYS A 159 -34.95 6.99 -27.96
CA LYS A 159 -36.26 6.63 -28.51
C LYS A 159 -36.37 5.13 -28.82
N LYS A 160 -35.25 4.45 -29.12
CA LYS A 160 -35.19 3.00 -29.34
C LYS A 160 -35.02 2.21 -28.04
N GLU A 161 -34.19 2.72 -27.13
CA GLU A 161 -33.81 2.05 -25.88
C GLU A 161 -34.92 2.10 -24.81
N ILE A 162 -35.80 3.10 -24.85
CA ILE A 162 -36.89 3.27 -23.86
C ILE A 162 -38.19 2.67 -24.41
N PRO A 163 -38.72 1.61 -23.78
CA PRO A 163 -39.98 1.03 -24.19
C PRO A 163 -41.13 2.02 -23.97
N PRO A 164 -42.12 2.06 -24.88
CA PRO A 164 -43.23 3.01 -24.79
C PRO A 164 -44.18 2.80 -23.59
N LYS A 165 -44.04 1.72 -22.81
CA LYS A 165 -44.70 1.45 -21.52
C LYS A 165 -44.09 0.18 -20.91
N LEU A 166 -43.45 0.29 -19.74
CA LEU A 166 -43.11 -0.85 -18.88
C LEU A 166 -44.02 -0.81 -17.65
N PHE A 167 -44.36 -2.00 -17.15
CA PHE A 167 -45.35 -2.27 -16.09
C PHE A 167 -45.20 -1.45 -14.80
N ASP A 168 -46.31 -1.39 -14.05
CA ASP A 168 -46.44 -0.69 -12.77
C ASP A 168 -45.39 -1.10 -11.71
N ASP A 169 -44.97 -0.10 -10.93
CA ASP A 169 -44.29 -0.13 -9.62
C ASP A 169 -42.76 -0.26 -9.46
N ILE A 170 -41.97 -0.80 -10.40
CA ILE A 170 -40.50 -0.55 -10.36
C ILE A 170 -40.24 0.72 -11.15
N SER A 171 -40.10 1.83 -10.41
CA SER A 171 -40.31 3.18 -10.93
C SER A 171 -39.59 3.40 -12.26
N ILE A 172 -40.37 3.58 -13.33
CA ILE A 172 -39.91 3.96 -14.67
C ILE A 172 -38.89 5.11 -14.57
N ASN A 173 -39.04 5.98 -13.58
CA ASN A 173 -38.12 7.05 -13.25
C ASN A 173 -36.69 6.57 -12.98
N THR A 174 -36.49 5.58 -12.10
CA THR A 174 -35.15 5.03 -11.82
C THR A 174 -34.54 4.39 -13.06
N TYR A 175 -35.35 3.70 -13.87
CA TYR A 175 -34.89 3.14 -15.14
C TYR A 175 -34.44 4.23 -16.12
N THR A 176 -35.26 5.26 -16.32
CA THR A 176 -34.96 6.43 -17.16
C THR A 176 -33.68 7.15 -16.70
N LEU A 177 -33.51 7.34 -15.38
CA LEU A 177 -32.28 7.90 -14.80
C LEU A 177 -31.07 7.01 -15.05
N ARG A 178 -31.18 5.71 -14.80
CA ARG A 178 -30.08 4.76 -14.98
C ARG A 178 -29.65 4.68 -16.43
N LEU A 179 -30.61 4.60 -17.35
CA LEU A 179 -30.34 4.51 -18.77
C LEU A 179 -29.69 5.80 -19.30
N SER A 180 -30.18 6.96 -18.88
CA SER A 180 -29.63 8.26 -19.30
C SER A 180 -28.23 8.54 -18.72
N LEU A 181 -27.99 8.22 -17.45
CA LEU A 181 -26.78 8.65 -16.74
C LEU A 181 -25.67 7.59 -16.70
N SER A 182 -25.99 6.31 -16.92
CA SER A 182 -24.99 5.22 -16.88
C SER A 182 -23.81 5.46 -17.81
N LYS A 183 -24.06 5.92 -19.05
CA LYS A 183 -23.01 6.25 -20.03
C LYS A 183 -22.08 7.37 -19.51
N ILE A 184 -22.64 8.37 -18.83
CA ILE A 184 -21.90 9.51 -18.28
C ILE A 184 -21.07 9.07 -17.06
N ILE A 185 -21.70 8.40 -16.10
CA ILE A 185 -21.05 7.92 -14.87
C ILE A 185 -19.94 6.91 -15.22
N ALA A 186 -20.20 5.98 -16.14
CA ALA A 186 -19.21 5.01 -16.60
C ALA A 186 -17.97 5.68 -17.21
N LYS A 187 -18.17 6.69 -18.06
CA LYS A 187 -17.07 7.45 -18.67
C LYS A 187 -16.24 8.16 -17.61
N ASP A 188 -16.91 8.81 -16.65
CA ASP A 188 -16.25 9.54 -15.58
C ASP A 188 -15.49 8.61 -14.62
N TYR A 189 -16.09 7.48 -14.25
CA TYR A 189 -15.46 6.49 -13.39
C TYR A 189 -14.24 5.82 -14.03
N LYS A 190 -14.30 5.52 -15.34
CA LYS A 190 -13.12 5.03 -16.08
C LYS A 190 -11.93 5.98 -15.96
N GLY A 191 -12.18 7.29 -16.02
CA GLY A 191 -11.15 8.30 -15.80
C GLY A 191 -10.51 8.20 -14.41
N VAL A 192 -11.33 8.02 -13.37
CA VAL A 192 -10.85 7.84 -11.99
C VAL A 192 -9.97 6.60 -11.84
N VAL A 193 -10.41 5.45 -12.36
CA VAL A 193 -9.64 4.19 -12.28
C VAL A 193 -8.27 4.32 -12.96
N VAL A 194 -8.21 4.97 -14.13
CA VAL A 194 -6.95 5.23 -14.84
C VAL A 194 -6.03 6.12 -14.00
N SER A 195 -6.55 7.22 -13.44
CA SER A 195 -5.76 8.13 -12.60
C SER A 195 -5.20 7.44 -11.36
N ARG A 196 -5.99 6.59 -10.68
CA ARG A 196 -5.53 5.82 -9.51
C ARG A 196 -4.39 4.87 -9.87
N LYS A 197 -4.50 4.15 -11.00
CA LYS A 197 -3.44 3.24 -11.46
C LYS A 197 -2.15 3.98 -11.78
N MET A 198 -2.24 5.16 -12.38
CA MET A 198 -1.06 6.01 -12.64
C MET A 198 -0.40 6.49 -11.34
N GLU A 199 -1.18 6.90 -10.33
CA GLU A 199 -0.65 7.35 -9.04
C GLU A 199 0.06 6.21 -8.28
N VAL A 200 -0.50 5.00 -8.29
CA VAL A 200 0.13 3.82 -7.69
C VAL A 200 1.47 3.51 -8.38
N ASN A 201 1.50 3.52 -9.71
CA ASN A 201 2.73 3.27 -10.47
C ASN A 201 3.82 4.32 -10.17
N GLN A 202 3.46 5.60 -10.11
CA GLN A 202 4.41 6.67 -9.77
C GLN A 202 4.98 6.53 -8.36
N ARG A 203 4.17 6.11 -7.38
CA ARG A 203 4.64 5.82 -6.02
C ARG A 203 5.63 4.66 -5.99
N MET A 204 5.33 3.58 -6.72
CA MET A 204 6.22 2.43 -6.84
C MET A 204 7.55 2.79 -7.52
N GLU A 205 7.52 3.57 -8.61
CA GLU A 205 8.72 4.06 -9.28
C GLU A 205 9.59 4.93 -8.35
N THR A 206 8.96 5.83 -7.59
CA THR A 206 9.66 6.67 -6.61
C THR A 206 10.32 5.83 -5.52
N GLN A 207 9.62 4.83 -4.97
CA GLN A 207 10.17 3.91 -3.96
C GLN A 207 11.33 3.07 -4.51
N ASN A 208 11.21 2.57 -5.74
CA ASN A 208 12.27 1.79 -6.39
C ASN A 208 13.52 2.63 -6.66
N THR A 209 13.34 3.90 -7.02
CA THR A 209 14.45 4.84 -7.24
C THR A 209 15.19 5.11 -5.93
N ILE A 210 14.47 5.39 -4.84
CA ILE A 210 15.06 5.59 -3.50
C ILE A 210 15.83 4.35 -3.02
N LYS A 211 15.25 3.15 -3.20
CA LYS A 211 15.93 1.89 -2.85
C LYS A 211 17.22 1.69 -3.66
N ALA A 212 17.21 2.01 -4.96
CA ALA A 212 18.40 1.89 -5.80
C ALA A 212 19.50 2.89 -5.43
N THR A 213 19.14 4.13 -5.10
CA THR A 213 20.11 5.17 -4.70
C THR A 213 20.73 4.86 -3.33
N ASN A 214 19.93 4.42 -2.34
CA ASN A 214 20.45 4.04 -1.03
C ASN A 214 21.40 2.84 -1.13
N LYS A 215 21.07 1.84 -1.96
CA LYS A 215 21.93 0.66 -2.16
C LYS A 215 23.25 0.97 -2.85
N ALA A 216 23.32 2.01 -3.67
CA ALA A 216 24.57 2.49 -4.27
C ALA A 216 25.45 3.21 -3.24
N ASN A 217 24.85 4.08 -2.40
CA ASN A 217 25.58 4.83 -1.38
C ASN A 217 26.12 3.98 -0.22
N ILE A 218 25.43 2.88 0.14
CA ILE A 218 25.89 1.97 1.20
C ILE A 218 27.18 1.22 0.82
N ARG A 219 27.43 0.96 -0.46
CA ARG A 219 28.62 0.22 -0.92
C ARG A 219 29.94 0.98 -0.77
N ASP A 220 29.89 2.30 -0.60
CA ASP A 220 31.06 3.17 -0.45
C ASP A 220 31.36 3.52 1.02
N LEU A 221 30.56 3.03 1.97
CA LEU A 221 30.72 3.28 3.41
C LEU A 221 31.51 2.14 4.09
N GLU A 222 32.44 2.50 4.99
CA GLU A 222 33.28 1.56 5.73
C GLU A 222 33.20 1.82 7.24
N PHE A 223 33.21 0.74 8.03
CA PHE A 223 33.34 0.81 9.49
C PHE A 223 34.78 1.16 9.88
N LYS A 224 34.96 2.25 10.65
CA LYS A 224 36.25 2.69 11.19
C LYS A 224 36.43 2.20 12.62
N CYS A 225 37.38 1.29 12.81
CA CYS A 225 37.58 0.60 14.10
C CYS A 225 38.80 1.09 14.90
N SER A 226 39.34 2.28 14.63
CA SER A 226 40.63 2.72 15.18
C SER A 226 40.68 2.81 16.71
N LEU A 227 39.60 3.23 17.36
CA LEU A 227 39.52 3.25 18.83
C LEU A 227 39.36 1.84 19.42
N LEU A 228 38.68 0.93 18.70
CA LEU A 228 38.57 -0.47 19.10
C LEU A 228 39.94 -1.15 19.03
N GLU A 229 40.66 -0.97 17.93
CA GLU A 229 42.03 -1.46 17.73
C GLU A 229 42.95 -1.02 18.87
N LYS A 230 42.93 0.28 19.19
CA LYS A 230 43.71 0.86 20.29
C LYS A 230 43.33 0.26 21.64
N THR A 231 42.04 0.06 21.89
CA THR A 231 41.53 -0.50 23.15
C THR A 231 42.01 -1.94 23.34
N ILE A 232 41.96 -2.75 22.28
CA ILE A 232 42.43 -4.14 22.28
C ILE A 232 43.95 -4.20 22.46
N LYS A 233 44.73 -3.44 21.67
CA LYS A 233 46.19 -3.41 21.82
C LYS A 233 46.64 -2.95 23.20
N THR A 234 45.97 -1.95 23.77
CA THR A 234 46.27 -1.46 25.13
C THR A 234 46.07 -2.57 26.16
N TYR A 235 44.99 -3.33 26.05
CA TYR A 235 44.73 -4.47 26.93
C TYR A 235 45.83 -5.53 26.85
N PHE A 236 46.19 -5.99 25.64
CA PHE A 236 47.19 -7.05 25.47
C PHE A 236 48.62 -6.62 25.83
N ILE A 237 48.99 -5.36 25.55
CA ILE A 237 50.35 -4.85 25.80
C ILE A 237 50.54 -4.45 27.28
N LYS A 238 49.55 -3.80 27.88
CA LYS A 238 49.67 -3.27 29.25
C LYS A 238 49.11 -4.19 30.33
N LYS A 239 48.37 -5.24 29.97
CA LYS A 239 47.64 -6.14 30.88
C LYS A 239 46.72 -5.39 31.88
N GLU A 240 46.26 -4.20 31.52
CA GLU A 240 45.35 -3.39 32.33
C GLU A 240 43.90 -3.77 32.04
N LYS A 241 43.04 -3.80 33.07
CA LYS A 241 41.61 -4.06 32.89
C LYS A 241 40.98 -2.94 32.05
N VAL A 242 40.29 -3.30 30.97
CA VAL A 242 39.60 -2.33 30.11
C VAL A 242 38.41 -1.73 30.86
N ASP A 243 38.34 -0.39 30.92
CA ASP A 243 37.19 0.34 31.43
C ASP A 243 35.97 0.12 30.49
N PRO A 244 34.79 -0.29 31.00
CA PRO A 244 33.56 -0.36 30.21
C PRO A 244 33.24 0.92 29.41
N LYS A 245 33.63 2.10 29.90
CA LYS A 245 33.46 3.36 29.15
C LYS A 245 34.33 3.41 27.89
N ALA A 246 35.52 2.82 27.92
CA ALA A 246 36.40 2.75 26.75
C ALA A 246 35.81 1.85 25.66
N ILE A 247 35.21 0.72 26.06
CA ILE A 247 34.49 -0.19 25.16
C ILE A 247 33.30 0.55 24.53
N ASN A 248 32.49 1.24 25.34
CA ASN A 248 31.34 1.98 24.83
C ASN A 248 31.72 3.09 23.83
N ASN A 249 32.80 3.82 24.10
CA ASN A 249 33.30 4.85 23.19
C ASN A 249 33.82 4.25 21.88
N ALA A 250 34.51 3.11 21.93
CA ALA A 250 34.98 2.39 20.74
C ALA A 250 33.82 1.90 19.87
N THR A 251 32.80 1.30 20.49
CA THR A 251 31.57 0.85 19.82
C THR A 251 30.80 2.02 19.19
N THR A 252 30.68 3.12 19.92
CA THR A 252 29.99 4.33 19.42
C THR A 252 30.74 4.93 18.22
N GLN A 253 32.08 4.98 18.26
CA GLN A 253 32.87 5.46 17.12
C GLN A 253 32.69 4.54 15.90
N LEU A 254 32.73 3.23 16.11
CA LEU A 254 32.54 2.23 15.07
C LEU A 254 31.20 2.45 14.36
N LEU A 255 30.09 2.49 15.10
CA LEU A 255 28.76 2.58 14.51
C LEU A 255 28.51 3.94 13.83
N ASN A 256 28.96 5.05 14.43
CA ASN A 256 28.84 6.39 13.83
C ASN A 256 29.72 6.60 12.60
N SER A 257 30.70 5.73 12.35
CA SER A 257 31.52 5.82 11.13
C SER A 257 30.78 5.34 9.88
N PHE A 258 29.72 4.55 10.07
CA PHE A 258 28.93 3.94 8.99
C PHE A 258 27.52 4.52 8.95
N PHE A 259 26.82 4.55 10.08
CA PHE A 259 25.44 5.01 10.16
C PHE A 259 25.33 6.53 10.22
N ARG A 260 24.48 7.11 9.38
CA ARG A 260 24.16 8.54 9.37
C ARG A 260 22.72 8.79 9.79
N SER A 261 22.51 9.88 10.52
CA SER A 261 21.17 10.32 10.93
C SER A 261 20.30 10.62 9.72
N GLY A 262 19.09 10.06 9.69
CA GLY A 262 18.10 10.27 8.61
C GLY A 262 18.32 9.41 7.37
N GLU A 263 19.40 8.62 7.31
CA GLU A 263 19.58 7.58 6.29
C GLU A 263 18.98 6.25 6.77
N LEU A 264 18.45 5.49 5.81
CA LEU A 264 17.73 4.23 6.04
C LEU A 264 18.60 3.05 5.60
N TYR A 265 18.72 2.03 6.46
CA TYR A 265 19.58 0.87 6.23
C TYR A 265 18.82 -0.44 6.45
N GLU A 266 19.00 -1.38 5.52
CA GLU A 266 18.56 -2.77 5.67
C GLU A 266 19.65 -3.59 6.37
N PHE A 267 19.26 -4.47 7.29
CA PHE A 267 20.22 -5.32 8.03
C PHE A 267 21.16 -6.09 7.10
N LEU A 268 20.62 -6.66 6.02
CA LEU A 268 21.40 -7.46 5.06
C LEU A 268 22.45 -6.65 4.30
N ASP A 269 22.28 -5.34 4.17
CA ASP A 269 23.19 -4.49 3.40
C ASP A 269 24.50 -4.20 4.14
N PHE A 270 24.50 -4.12 5.47
CA PHE A 270 25.70 -3.81 6.26
C PHE A 270 26.21 -4.96 7.14
N PHE A 271 25.39 -5.98 7.42
CA PHE A 271 25.72 -7.03 8.40
C PHE A 271 27.04 -7.75 8.11
N GLN A 272 27.27 -8.09 6.84
CA GLN A 272 28.50 -8.77 6.46
C GLN A 272 29.72 -7.84 6.58
N ILE A 273 29.56 -6.56 6.23
CA ILE A 273 30.60 -5.53 6.34
C ILE A 273 30.99 -5.31 7.80
N LEU A 274 30.01 -5.28 8.71
CA LEU A 274 30.23 -5.16 10.16
C LEU A 274 31.01 -6.36 10.72
N ILE A 275 30.62 -7.59 10.34
CA ILE A 275 31.33 -8.81 10.76
C ILE A 275 32.77 -8.79 10.29
N ASP A 276 33.01 -8.44 9.03
CA ASP A 276 34.35 -8.39 8.44
C ASP A 276 35.22 -7.34 9.15
N ALA A 277 34.71 -6.12 9.31
CA ALA A 277 35.43 -5.04 9.98
C ALA A 277 35.80 -5.38 11.43
N LEU A 278 34.87 -5.97 12.20
CA LEU A 278 35.15 -6.42 13.57
C LEU A 278 36.16 -7.56 13.61
N THR A 279 35.99 -8.57 12.74
CA THR A 279 36.87 -9.75 12.69
C THR A 279 38.30 -9.33 12.39
N ASP A 280 38.49 -8.50 11.36
CA ASP A 280 39.80 -8.06 10.90
C ASP A 280 40.48 -7.21 11.99
N THR A 281 39.76 -6.22 12.53
CA THR A 281 40.31 -5.34 13.56
C THR A 281 40.72 -6.12 14.81
N ILE A 282 39.85 -7.00 15.31
CA ILE A 282 40.13 -7.76 16.52
C ILE A 282 41.32 -8.67 16.28
N TYR A 283 41.33 -9.44 15.19
CA TYR A 283 42.40 -10.38 14.87
C TYR A 283 43.76 -9.68 14.70
N ASP A 284 43.80 -8.58 13.95
CA ASP A 284 45.04 -7.85 13.68
C ASP A 284 45.60 -7.18 14.95
N SER A 285 44.72 -6.87 15.91
CA SER A 285 45.07 -6.30 17.21
C SER A 285 45.59 -7.31 18.23
N LEU A 286 45.46 -8.62 17.98
CA LEU A 286 46.04 -9.66 18.83
C LEU A 286 47.57 -9.71 18.66
N ILE A 287 48.27 -10.07 19.74
CA ILE A 287 49.71 -10.40 19.67
C ILE A 287 49.89 -11.79 19.01
N ASP A 288 51.08 -12.03 18.43
CA ASP A 288 51.33 -13.20 17.57
C ASP A 288 51.07 -14.54 18.28
N GLU A 289 51.40 -14.64 19.58
CA GLU A 289 51.14 -15.81 20.43
C GLU A 289 49.64 -16.19 20.47
N PHE A 290 48.74 -15.21 20.42
CA PHE A 290 47.29 -15.45 20.39
C PHE A 290 46.77 -15.70 18.97
N LYS A 291 47.42 -15.15 17.93
CA LYS A 291 47.07 -15.40 16.53
C LYS A 291 47.30 -16.85 16.13
N GLU A 292 48.32 -17.50 16.69
CA GLU A 292 48.60 -18.93 16.48
C GLU A 292 47.51 -19.84 17.08
N LEU A 293 46.88 -19.43 18.18
CA LEU A 293 45.84 -20.18 18.90
C LEU A 293 44.42 -19.97 18.35
N TYR A 294 44.15 -18.80 17.75
CA TYR A 294 42.83 -18.44 17.24
C TYR A 294 42.84 -18.25 15.74
N HIS A 295 42.36 -19.25 14.98
CA HIS A 295 42.10 -19.04 13.56
C HIS A 295 41.06 -17.93 13.35
N LYS A 296 41.36 -16.97 12.47
CA LYS A 296 40.47 -15.87 12.05
C LYS A 296 39.03 -16.31 11.74
N ASN A 297 38.87 -17.49 11.15
CA ASN A 297 37.55 -18.09 10.86
C ASN A 297 36.73 -18.43 12.11
N ARG A 298 37.39 -18.82 13.21
CA ARG A 298 36.72 -19.12 14.50
C ARG A 298 36.24 -17.83 15.16
N LEU A 299 37.03 -16.76 15.10
CA LEU A 299 36.64 -15.43 15.56
C LEU A 299 35.45 -14.89 14.75
N ARG A 300 35.52 -14.99 13.42
CA ARG A 300 34.41 -14.62 12.52
C ARG A 300 33.11 -15.33 12.87
N LYS A 301 33.19 -16.63 13.17
CA LYS A 301 32.03 -17.44 13.58
C LYS A 301 31.45 -16.95 14.91
N LEU A 302 32.29 -16.71 15.92
CA LEU A 302 31.86 -16.19 17.22
C LEU A 302 31.15 -14.82 17.08
N ILE A 303 31.75 -13.90 16.32
CA ILE A 303 31.19 -12.57 16.06
C ILE A 303 29.85 -12.71 15.35
N ARG A 304 29.77 -13.57 14.34
CA ARG A 304 28.51 -13.84 13.62
C ARG A 304 27.44 -14.39 14.55
N ASP A 305 27.75 -15.39 15.37
CA ASP A 305 26.77 -16.04 16.24
C ASP A 305 26.18 -15.04 17.26
N VAL A 306 26.99 -14.13 17.80
CA VAL A 306 26.52 -13.04 18.69
C VAL A 306 25.72 -11.98 17.94
N LEU A 307 26.12 -11.59 16.74
CA LEU A 307 25.36 -10.61 15.96
C LEU A 307 24.11 -11.21 15.31
N VAL A 308 24.00 -12.54 15.20
CA VAL A 308 22.77 -13.22 14.77
C VAL A 308 21.68 -13.11 15.83
N SER A 309 22.00 -13.03 17.13
CA SER A 309 20.99 -12.65 18.14
C SER A 309 20.45 -11.22 17.99
N ALA A 310 21.14 -10.35 17.24
CA ALA A 310 20.60 -9.04 16.84
C ALA A 310 19.57 -9.14 15.70
N LYS A 311 19.53 -10.28 15.00
CA LYS A 311 18.56 -10.54 13.93
C LYS A 311 17.13 -10.68 14.46
N ASP A 312 16.99 -11.01 15.75
CA ASP A 312 15.70 -11.15 16.43
C ASP A 312 15.12 -9.78 16.88
N ILE A 313 15.75 -8.65 16.53
CA ILE A 313 15.19 -7.28 16.66
C ILE A 313 14.14 -7.03 15.55
N GLU A 314 13.26 -8.03 15.36
CA GLU A 314 12.02 -8.16 14.57
C GLU A 314 11.72 -7.24 13.36
N GLU A 315 11.33 -7.91 12.26
CA GLU A 315 10.30 -7.56 11.26
C GLU A 315 10.31 -6.21 10.53
N ILE A 316 11.13 -5.23 10.93
CA ILE A 316 11.20 -3.93 10.26
C ILE A 316 12.33 -4.01 9.22
N GLU A 317 11.93 -4.16 7.95
CA GLU A 317 12.86 -4.32 6.82
C GLU A 317 13.89 -3.18 6.70
N VAL A 318 13.63 -2.01 7.31
CA VAL A 318 14.45 -0.80 7.16
C VAL A 318 14.39 0.09 8.41
N LEU A 319 15.53 0.37 9.05
CA LEU A 319 15.63 1.31 10.19
C LEU A 319 16.51 2.52 9.85
N ASP A 320 16.31 3.61 10.58
CA ASP A 320 17.20 4.77 10.50
C ASP A 320 18.56 4.49 11.20
N GLY A 321 19.58 5.24 10.81
CA GLY A 321 20.94 5.05 11.34
C GLY A 321 21.07 5.24 12.86
N ILE A 322 20.27 6.11 13.49
CA ILE A 322 20.30 6.32 14.94
C ILE A 322 19.68 5.12 15.66
N ALA A 323 18.58 4.59 15.13
CA ALA A 323 17.96 3.37 15.64
C ALA A 323 18.96 2.19 15.60
N TRP A 324 19.64 1.99 14.46
CA TRP A 324 20.70 0.97 14.35
C TRP A 324 21.85 1.17 15.35
N ILE A 325 22.29 2.41 15.58
CA ILE A 325 23.32 2.70 16.57
C ILE A 325 22.85 2.28 17.97
N ASN A 326 21.63 2.64 18.35
CA ASN A 326 21.08 2.33 19.68
C ASN A 326 20.94 0.83 19.91
N ASP A 327 20.48 0.09 18.89
CA ASP A 327 20.21 -1.35 19.01
C ASP A 327 21.51 -2.18 18.97
N LEU A 328 22.49 -1.79 18.14
CA LEU A 328 23.75 -2.54 18.00
C LEU A 328 24.76 -2.23 19.12
N THR A 329 24.71 -1.04 19.72
CA THR A 329 25.65 -0.65 20.79
C THR A 329 25.71 -1.64 21.95
N PRO A 330 24.60 -2.04 22.61
CA PRO A 330 24.66 -2.98 23.72
C PRO A 330 25.20 -4.36 23.30
N ILE A 331 24.87 -4.80 22.08
CA ILE A 331 25.28 -6.10 21.53
C ILE A 331 26.78 -6.14 21.27
N ILE A 332 27.31 -5.12 20.61
CA ILE A 332 28.74 -5.01 20.30
C ILE A 332 29.56 -4.79 21.57
N ASN A 333 29.07 -4.00 22.53
CA ASN A 333 29.72 -3.84 23.83
C ASN A 333 29.87 -5.19 24.56
N ASN A 334 28.80 -5.99 24.56
CA ASN A 334 28.81 -7.32 25.17
C ASN A 334 29.76 -8.28 24.42
N LEU A 335 29.75 -8.27 23.09
CA LEU A 335 30.68 -9.04 22.26
C LEU A 335 32.14 -8.73 22.60
N ILE A 336 32.49 -7.45 22.66
CA ILE A 336 33.86 -7.00 22.96
C ILE A 336 34.24 -7.41 24.39
N ALA A 337 33.33 -7.27 25.36
CA ALA A 337 33.55 -7.72 26.73
C ALA A 337 33.79 -9.24 26.82
N ILE A 338 32.99 -10.06 26.13
CA ILE A 338 33.15 -11.52 26.07
C ILE A 338 34.51 -11.90 25.45
N ILE A 339 34.92 -11.19 24.40
CA ILE A 339 36.22 -11.41 23.76
C ILE A 339 37.36 -11.07 24.73
N PHE A 340 37.26 -9.95 25.45
CA PHE A 340 38.21 -9.65 26.51
C PHE A 340 38.19 -10.78 27.56
N GLU A 341 37.06 -11.08 28.21
CA GLU A 341 36.92 -12.09 29.28
C GLU A 341 37.42 -13.49 28.90
N ARG A 342 37.06 -13.99 27.71
CA ARG A 342 37.51 -15.31 27.24
C ARG A 342 39.00 -15.35 26.92
N VAL A 343 39.59 -14.20 26.57
CA VAL A 343 41.04 -14.09 26.39
C VAL A 343 41.76 -13.79 27.71
N ILE A 344 41.13 -13.11 28.68
CA ILE A 344 41.63 -12.88 30.06
C ILE A 344 41.81 -14.21 30.80
N ASN A 345 40.84 -15.13 30.68
CA ASN A 345 40.86 -16.38 31.45
C ASN A 345 41.87 -17.44 30.96
N TYR A 346 42.56 -17.19 29.84
CA TYR A 346 43.62 -18.10 29.38
C TYR A 346 44.92 -17.98 30.20
N ASP A 347 45.16 -16.84 30.86
CA ASP A 347 46.27 -16.70 31.84
C ASP A 347 45.97 -17.48 33.15
N ILE A 348 44.71 -17.88 33.40
CA ILE A 348 44.30 -18.65 34.60
C ILE A 348 44.20 -20.16 34.31
N LEU A 349 43.87 -20.56 33.08
CA LEU A 349 43.64 -21.97 32.70
C LEU A 349 44.90 -22.78 32.39
N ASN A 350 46.08 -22.15 32.27
CA ASN A 350 47.35 -22.89 32.20
C ASN A 350 47.79 -23.51 33.53
N ASN A 351 46.99 -23.43 34.60
CA ASN A 351 47.31 -24.07 35.88
C ASN A 351 46.26 -25.02 36.46
N ARG A 352 45.10 -25.26 35.83
CA ARG A 352 44.19 -26.34 36.25
C ARG A 352 43.42 -26.94 35.08
N GLU A 353 43.69 -28.22 34.88
CA GLU A 353 42.83 -29.29 34.37
C GLU A 353 41.67 -28.92 33.43
N MET A 354 41.66 -29.61 32.29
CA MET A 354 40.45 -29.95 31.55
C MET A 354 39.27 -30.19 32.50
N LEU A 355 38.28 -29.30 32.48
CA LEU A 355 36.94 -29.55 33.01
C LEU A 355 35.99 -29.24 31.85
N VAL A 356 35.66 -30.27 31.05
CA VAL A 356 34.41 -31.04 31.20
C VAL A 356 33.19 -30.11 31.08
N CYS A 357 32.76 -29.94 29.83
CA CYS A 357 31.36 -29.69 29.48
C CYS A 357 30.99 -30.68 28.37
N GLU A 358 31.19 -31.97 28.66
CA GLU A 358 30.40 -33.04 28.05
C GLU A 358 29.17 -33.24 28.93
N GLU A 359 28.00 -33.17 28.29
CA GLU A 359 26.80 -33.96 28.59
C GLU A 359 26.14 -33.86 29.98
N GLU A 360 25.11 -33.01 30.07
CA GLU A 360 23.82 -33.45 30.63
C GLU A 360 22.71 -33.12 29.63
N ILE A 361 22.54 -34.00 28.64
CA ILE A 361 21.34 -34.05 27.79
C ILE A 361 20.38 -35.06 28.44
N PRO A 362 19.10 -34.73 28.67
CA PRO A 362 18.12 -35.69 29.17
C PRO A 362 17.97 -36.85 28.17
N LYS A 363 18.28 -38.09 28.58
CA LYS A 363 18.11 -39.29 27.77
C LYS A 363 16.63 -39.63 27.56
N ILE A 364 15.98 -38.96 26.60
CA ILE A 364 14.79 -39.51 25.94
C ILE A 364 15.30 -40.52 24.90
N SER A 365 14.94 -41.80 25.04
CA SER A 365 15.53 -42.83 24.19
C SER A 365 15.03 -42.69 22.74
N ILE A 366 15.94 -42.80 21.78
CA ILE A 366 15.69 -42.72 20.33
C ILE A 366 14.56 -43.69 19.90
N GLU A 367 14.41 -44.82 20.61
CA GLU A 367 13.34 -45.80 20.42
C GLU A 367 11.94 -45.27 20.80
N GLN A 368 11.82 -44.37 21.77
CA GLN A 368 10.54 -43.73 22.13
C GLN A 368 10.10 -42.73 21.06
N ILE A 369 11.04 -42.00 20.47
CA ILE A 369 10.79 -41.04 19.39
C ILE A 369 10.40 -41.78 18.10
N LYS A 370 11.10 -42.87 17.76
CA LYS A 370 10.75 -43.73 16.62
C LYS A 370 9.36 -44.35 16.73
N ARG A 371 8.91 -44.72 17.94
CA ARG A 371 7.56 -45.27 18.17
C ARG A 371 6.46 -44.22 17.98
N LYS A 372 6.66 -42.97 18.44
CA LYS A 372 5.70 -41.88 18.24
C LYS A 372 5.58 -41.45 16.77
N ILE A 373 6.69 -41.45 16.02
CA ILE A 373 6.68 -41.13 14.59
C ILE A 373 5.92 -42.19 13.79
N LYS A 374 6.10 -43.48 14.13
CA LYS A 374 5.38 -44.58 13.46
C LYS A 374 3.87 -44.56 13.73
N GLN A 375 3.43 -44.04 14.89
CA GLN A 375 2.01 -43.85 15.21
C GLN A 375 1.35 -42.69 14.44
N LEU A 376 2.15 -41.76 13.90
CA LEU A 376 1.65 -40.61 13.11
C LEU A 376 1.52 -40.94 11.62
N GLU A 377 2.23 -41.96 11.12
CA GLU A 377 2.17 -42.39 9.71
C GLU A 377 0.88 -43.19 9.38
N ASP A 378 0.14 -43.66 10.38
CA ASP A 378 -1.05 -44.52 10.23
C ASP A 378 -2.40 -43.78 10.36
N LEU A 379 -2.42 -42.43 10.47
CA LEU A 379 -3.65 -41.63 10.61
C LEU A 379 -4.26 -41.22 9.26
N ASN A 380 -5.59 -41.28 9.14
CA ASN A 380 -6.28 -40.89 7.90
C ASN A 380 -6.56 -39.37 7.83
N LEU A 381 -6.95 -38.87 6.65
CA LEU A 381 -7.15 -37.44 6.38
C LEU A 381 -8.11 -36.73 7.34
N ALA A 382 -9.10 -37.41 7.91
CA ALA A 382 -10.04 -36.82 8.86
C ALA A 382 -9.41 -36.64 10.26
N ASP A 383 -8.50 -37.53 10.65
CA ASP A 383 -7.74 -37.41 11.90
C ASP A 383 -6.68 -36.30 11.80
N LEU A 384 -6.15 -36.05 10.59
CA LEU A 384 -5.24 -34.94 10.30
C LEU A 384 -5.92 -33.56 10.42
N CYS A 385 -7.21 -33.44 10.12
CA CYS A 385 -7.98 -32.19 10.29
C CYS A 385 -8.30 -31.88 11.76
N ILE A 386 -8.46 -32.89 12.62
CA ILE A 386 -8.61 -32.69 14.08
C ILE A 386 -7.27 -32.25 14.69
N LEU A 387 -6.15 -32.72 14.13
CA LEU A 387 -4.80 -32.33 14.54
C LEU A 387 -4.48 -30.87 14.23
N GLU A 388 -5.01 -30.29 13.16
CA GLU A 388 -4.80 -28.87 12.77
C GLU A 388 -5.27 -27.89 13.86
N TYR A 389 -6.35 -28.24 14.59
CA TYR A 389 -6.84 -27.48 15.75
C TYR A 389 -6.01 -27.73 17.03
N SER A 390 -5.17 -28.76 17.04
CA SER A 390 -4.22 -29.07 18.12
C SER A 390 -2.78 -28.64 17.79
N VAL A 391 -2.51 -28.13 16.58
CA VAL A 391 -1.18 -27.65 16.15
C VAL A 391 -0.70 -26.52 17.04
N ASP A 392 -1.58 -25.62 17.48
CA ASP A 392 -1.20 -24.51 18.36
C ASP A 392 -0.86 -24.99 19.77
N GLN A 393 -1.58 -25.98 20.31
CA GLN A 393 -1.23 -26.60 21.60
C GLN A 393 0.04 -27.45 21.51
N PHE A 394 0.26 -28.13 20.38
CA PHE A 394 1.47 -28.88 20.10
C PHE A 394 2.67 -27.95 19.90
N ARG A 395 2.48 -26.76 19.33
CA ARG A 395 3.50 -25.72 19.17
C ARG A 395 3.95 -25.16 20.51
N THR A 396 3.02 -24.89 21.43
CA THR A 396 3.35 -24.49 22.81
C THR A 396 4.11 -25.59 23.56
N LEU A 397 3.68 -26.86 23.41
CA LEU A 397 4.39 -27.99 24.00
C LEU A 397 5.78 -28.21 23.36
N LEU A 398 5.93 -27.95 22.05
CA LEU A 398 7.20 -28.03 21.34
C LEU A 398 8.16 -26.92 21.76
N GLU A 399 7.67 -25.70 21.99
CA GLU A 399 8.45 -24.57 22.47
C GLU A 399 8.93 -24.81 23.92
N GLU A 400 8.10 -25.44 24.76
CA GLU A 400 8.51 -25.90 26.10
C GLU A 400 9.56 -27.02 26.03
N THR A 401 9.48 -27.93 25.05
CA THR A 401 10.43 -29.06 24.90
C THR A 401 11.72 -28.66 24.16
N LEU A 402 11.66 -27.67 23.26
CA LEU A 402 12.80 -27.16 22.48
C LEU A 402 13.79 -26.34 23.33
N ASN A 403 13.36 -25.85 24.50
CA ASN A 403 14.26 -25.23 25.47
C ASN A 403 15.30 -26.19 26.09
N GLU A 404 15.25 -27.50 25.79
CA GLU A 404 16.17 -28.49 26.39
C GLU A 404 17.09 -29.26 25.41
N THR A 405 17.01 -29.16 24.07
CA THR A 405 17.78 -30.11 23.20
C THR A 405 18.24 -29.57 21.83
N ASP A 406 19.25 -28.70 21.80
CA ASP A 406 19.67 -27.96 20.60
C ASP A 406 20.76 -28.62 19.70
N ILE A 407 21.19 -29.86 19.96
CA ILE A 407 22.26 -30.53 19.18
C ILE A 407 21.73 -31.53 18.12
N GLY A 408 20.51 -32.05 18.29
CA GLY A 408 19.92 -33.04 17.38
C GLY A 408 19.46 -32.47 16.02
N LEU A 409 19.05 -31.19 15.99
CA LEU A 409 18.51 -30.54 14.80
C LEU A 409 19.59 -30.19 13.76
N ILE A 410 20.82 -29.93 14.21
CA ILE A 410 21.96 -29.63 13.33
C ILE A 410 22.32 -30.86 12.48
N ASN A 411 22.31 -32.06 13.08
CA ASN A 411 22.61 -33.31 12.37
C ASN A 411 21.49 -33.70 11.39
N LYS A 412 20.23 -33.45 11.75
CA LYS A 412 19.07 -33.74 10.88
C LYS A 412 18.99 -32.77 9.69
N ARG A 413 19.35 -31.51 9.89
CA ARG A 413 19.45 -30.49 8.83
C ARG A 413 20.55 -30.81 7.81
N ASN A 414 21.69 -31.33 8.28
CA ASN A 414 22.79 -31.74 7.39
C ASN A 414 22.44 -32.99 6.58
N TYR A 415 21.77 -33.98 7.19
CA TYR A 415 21.31 -35.18 6.50
C TYR A 415 20.31 -34.90 5.36
N ILE A 416 19.34 -34.01 5.59
CA ILE A 416 18.36 -33.59 4.56
C ILE A 416 19.07 -32.86 3.40
N ARG A 417 20.09 -32.05 3.71
CA ARG A 417 20.89 -31.34 2.70
C ARG A 417 21.66 -32.28 1.78
N GLU A 418 22.30 -33.30 2.34
CA GLU A 418 23.02 -34.32 1.58
C GLU A 418 22.08 -35.12 0.66
N LYS A 419 20.90 -35.50 1.17
CA LYS A 419 19.89 -36.21 0.36
C LYS A 419 19.32 -35.36 -0.76
N MET A 420 19.09 -34.07 -0.54
CA MET A 420 18.65 -33.14 -1.59
C MET A 420 19.73 -32.88 -2.65
N GLN A 421 21.02 -32.87 -2.27
CA GLN A 421 22.12 -32.75 -3.22
C GLN A 421 22.27 -34.00 -4.09
N ALA A 422 22.18 -35.19 -3.49
CA ALA A 422 22.20 -36.46 -4.23
C ALA A 422 21.06 -36.55 -5.26
N PHE A 423 19.86 -36.15 -4.88
CA PHE A 423 18.70 -36.10 -5.78
C PHE A 423 18.86 -35.10 -6.93
N LYS A 424 19.47 -33.93 -6.67
CA LYS A 424 19.78 -32.93 -7.71
C LYS A 424 20.85 -33.39 -8.68
N SER A 425 21.83 -34.19 -8.25
CA SER A 425 22.82 -34.80 -9.14
C SER A 425 22.24 -35.90 -10.03
N GLU A 426 21.31 -36.71 -9.51
CA GLU A 426 20.59 -37.71 -10.33
C GLU A 426 19.72 -37.06 -11.41
N LEU A 427 19.09 -35.91 -11.11
CA LEU A 427 18.31 -35.13 -12.08
C LEU A 427 19.14 -34.45 -13.16
N ARG A 428 20.46 -34.27 -12.96
CA ARG A 428 21.37 -33.67 -13.96
C ARG A 428 22.04 -34.70 -14.88
N ASN A 429 22.05 -35.97 -14.47
CA ASN A 429 22.64 -37.09 -15.22
C ASN A 429 21.59 -37.90 -15.99
N ARG A 430 20.35 -37.44 -15.99
CA ARG A 430 19.27 -37.84 -16.91
C ARG A 430 19.01 -36.69 -17.86
#